data_AF-A0A2U3YCS7-F1
#
_entry.id   AF-A0A2U3YCS7-F1
#
_cell.length_a   1.000
_cell.length_b   1.000
_cell.length_c   1.000
_cell.angle_alpha   90.00
_cell.angle_beta   90.00
_cell.angle_gamma   90.00
#
_symmetry.space_group_name_H-M   'P 1'
#
loop_
_entity.id
_entity.type
_entity.pdbx_description
1 polymer ?
#
loop_
_entity_poly.entity_id
_entity_poly.type
_entity_poly.pdbx_seq_one_letter_code
_entity_poly.pdbx_strand_id
1 'polypeptide(L)'
;MYSEWRSLHLVIQNDQGHTSVLHSYPESVGREVANAVVHPLGQALGTPSVAGSESLLKTDKEVKWTMEVICYGLTLPLDGETVKYCVDVYTDWIMALVLPKDSIPLPVIKEPNLYVQSILKHLQNLFVPRQEQGSSQIRLCLQVLRAIQKLARESSIMARETWEVLLLFLLQINDILLAPPTVQGGIAENLAEKLIGVLFEVWLLACTRCFPTPPYWKTAKEMVANWRHHPAVVEQWSKVTCALTSR
;
A
#
# COMPACT_ATOMS: atom_id res chain seq x y z
N MET A 1 -0.54 -16.63 -27.79
CA MET A 1 0.79 -17.23 -27.50
C MET A 1 1.82 -16.21 -27.01
N TYR A 2 1.99 -15.01 -27.61
CA TYR A 2 2.93 -13.98 -27.09
C TYR A 2 2.35 -13.01 -26.04
N SER A 3 1.04 -13.05 -25.78
CA SER A 3 0.37 -12.19 -24.79
C SER A 3 0.78 -12.50 -23.35
N GLU A 4 1.05 -13.77 -23.04
CA GLU A 4 1.45 -14.26 -21.71
C GLU A 4 2.86 -13.83 -21.29
N TRP A 5 3.62 -13.19 -22.20
CA TRP A 5 4.96 -12.67 -21.95
C TRP A 5 5.03 -11.14 -22.10
N ARG A 6 3.88 -10.45 -22.13
CA ARG A 6 3.88 -8.99 -22.13
C ARG A 6 4.09 -8.48 -20.72
N SER A 7 4.92 -7.45 -20.60
CA SER A 7 5.11 -6.72 -19.35
C SER A 7 3.80 -6.05 -18.95
N LEU A 8 3.58 -5.92 -17.64
CA LEU A 8 2.41 -5.28 -17.06
C LEU A 8 2.56 -3.74 -16.97
N HIS A 9 3.62 -3.17 -17.56
CA HIS A 9 3.84 -1.71 -17.58
C HIS A 9 2.62 -0.90 -18.04
N LEU A 10 1.93 -1.33 -19.11
CA LEU A 10 0.74 -0.61 -19.58
C LEU A 10 -0.43 -0.72 -18.60
N VAL A 11 -0.56 -1.85 -17.89
CA VAL A 11 -1.58 -2.02 -16.84
C VAL A 11 -1.27 -1.10 -15.67
N ILE A 12 -0.01 -1.06 -15.25
CA ILE A 12 0.48 -0.18 -14.18
C ILE A 12 0.27 1.31 -14.54
N GLN A 13 0.59 1.70 -15.77
CA GLN A 13 0.49 3.10 -16.23
C GLN A 13 -0.97 3.57 -16.39
N ASN A 14 -1.87 2.68 -16.80
CA ASN A 14 -3.27 3.02 -17.01
C ASN A 14 -4.14 2.85 -15.76
N ASP A 15 -3.61 2.31 -14.66
CA ASP A 15 -4.39 2.10 -13.43
C ASP A 15 -4.64 3.42 -12.69
N GLN A 16 -5.87 3.93 -12.81
CA GLN A 16 -6.33 5.13 -12.12
C GLN A 16 -7.01 4.82 -10.78
N GLY A 17 -6.88 3.58 -10.27
CA GLY A 17 -7.52 3.19 -9.01
C GLY A 17 -6.97 3.88 -7.76
N HIS A 18 -5.95 4.74 -7.89
CA HIS A 18 -5.44 5.62 -6.83
C HIS A 18 -6.04 7.04 -6.89
N THR A 19 -6.95 7.30 -7.83
CA THR A 19 -7.60 8.60 -7.99
C THR A 19 -8.97 8.62 -7.30
N SER A 20 -9.24 9.69 -6.56
CA SER A 20 -10.53 9.92 -5.90
C SER A 20 -11.41 10.86 -6.70
N VAL A 21 -12.72 10.66 -6.65
CA VAL A 21 -13.72 11.60 -7.21
C VAL A 21 -13.60 13.02 -6.61
N LEU A 22 -13.04 13.15 -5.40
CA LEU A 22 -12.85 14.44 -4.75
C LEU A 22 -11.88 15.37 -5.49
N HIS A 23 -11.02 14.84 -6.38
CA HIS A 23 -10.19 15.67 -7.26
C HIS A 23 -11.00 16.48 -8.29
N SER A 24 -12.29 16.16 -8.50
CA SER A 24 -13.18 16.95 -9.36
C SER A 24 -13.70 18.22 -8.68
N TYR A 25 -13.46 18.38 -7.38
CA TYR A 25 -13.87 19.54 -6.58
C TYR A 25 -12.68 20.48 -6.36
N PRO A 26 -12.92 21.76 -6.00
CA PRO A 26 -11.86 22.64 -5.56
C PRO A 26 -11.06 22.04 -4.40
N GLU A 27 -9.75 22.27 -4.38
CA GLU A 27 -8.85 21.65 -3.40
C GLU A 27 -9.25 21.92 -1.94
N SER A 28 -9.75 23.12 -1.65
CA SER A 28 -10.26 23.51 -0.33
C SER A 28 -11.40 22.61 0.12
N VAL A 29 -12.36 22.32 -0.77
CA VAL A 29 -13.52 21.48 -0.50
C VAL A 29 -13.07 20.04 -0.25
N GLY A 30 -12.24 19.48 -1.12
CA GLY A 30 -11.74 18.12 -0.94
C GLY A 30 -10.98 17.95 0.37
N ARG A 31 -10.16 18.95 0.73
CA ARG A 31 -9.37 18.97 1.97
C ARG A 31 -10.27 19.03 3.21
N GLU A 32 -11.27 19.90 3.22
CA GLU A 32 -12.22 20.02 4.33
C GLU A 32 -13.02 18.73 4.53
N VAL A 33 -13.51 18.13 3.44
CA VAL A 33 -14.22 16.84 3.48
C VAL A 33 -13.32 15.73 4.04
N ALA A 34 -12.08 15.63 3.54
CA ALA A 34 -11.12 14.64 4.04
C ALA A 34 -10.83 14.81 5.53
N ASN A 35 -10.58 16.04 5.98
CA ASN A 35 -10.33 16.33 7.39
C ASN A 35 -11.55 15.96 8.27
N ALA A 36 -12.75 16.38 7.88
CA ALA A 36 -13.96 16.19 8.69
C ALA A 36 -14.37 14.71 8.81
N VAL A 37 -14.20 13.92 7.75
CA VAL A 37 -14.63 12.52 7.70
C VAL A 37 -13.60 11.58 8.33
N VAL A 38 -12.32 11.80 8.06
CA VAL A 38 -11.26 10.88 8.48
C VAL A 38 -10.94 11.04 9.97
N HIS A 39 -11.06 12.24 10.51
CA HIS A 39 -10.75 12.52 11.92
C HIS A 39 -11.51 11.64 12.94
N PRO A 40 -12.86 11.53 12.91
CA PRO A 40 -13.57 10.65 13.85
C PRO A 40 -13.22 9.17 13.69
N LEU A 41 -12.92 8.72 12.46
CA LEU A 41 -12.48 7.34 12.20
C LEU A 41 -11.11 7.06 12.83
N GLY A 42 -10.17 7.99 12.68
CA GLY A 42 -8.84 7.88 13.25
C GLY A 42 -8.83 7.96 14.79
N GLN A 43 -9.65 8.83 15.37
CA GLN A 43 -9.79 8.94 16.82
C GLN A 43 -10.37 7.67 17.46
N ALA A 44 -11.34 7.02 16.80
CA ALA A 44 -11.94 5.78 17.28
C ALA A 44 -10.95 4.59 17.37
N LEU A 45 -9.84 4.65 16.62
CA LEU A 45 -8.75 3.66 16.69
C LEU A 45 -7.74 3.94 17.81
N GLY A 46 -7.62 5.20 18.24
CA GLY A 46 -6.66 5.64 19.25
C GLY A 46 -7.18 5.58 20.69
N THR A 47 -8.50 5.43 20.89
CA THR A 47 -9.11 5.34 22.22
C THR A 47 -9.07 3.88 22.72
N PRO A 48 -8.37 3.58 23.83
CA PRO A 48 -8.46 2.28 24.48
C PRO A 48 -9.83 2.16 25.16
N SER A 49 -10.86 1.75 24.42
CA SER A 49 -12.20 1.60 24.99
C SER A 49 -12.33 0.25 25.71
N VAL A 50 -12.83 0.31 26.94
CA VAL A 50 -13.18 -0.81 27.84
C VAL A 50 -14.40 -1.61 27.30
N ALA A 51 -15.01 -1.14 26.20
CA ALA A 51 -15.96 -1.87 25.37
C ALA A 51 -15.56 -1.65 23.91
N GLY A 52 -15.38 -2.72 23.13
CA GLY A 52 -14.90 -2.67 21.75
C GLY A 52 -15.56 -1.56 20.95
N SER A 53 -14.75 -0.64 20.39
CA SER A 53 -15.28 0.45 19.56
C SER A 53 -15.84 -0.16 18.28
N GLU A 54 -17.15 -0.35 18.26
CA GLU A 54 -17.84 -0.85 17.09
C GLU A 54 -17.62 0.13 15.92
N SER A 55 -17.37 -0.40 14.72
CA SER A 55 -17.13 0.43 13.55
C SER A 55 -18.27 1.43 13.29
N LEU A 56 -17.92 2.69 13.00
CA LEU A 56 -18.89 3.75 12.64
C LEU A 56 -19.62 3.46 11.33
N LEU A 57 -18.99 2.73 10.40
CA LEU A 57 -19.53 2.44 9.08
C LEU A 57 -20.20 1.06 9.08
N LYS A 58 -21.47 1.01 8.67
CA LYS A 58 -22.32 -0.19 8.74
C LYS A 58 -22.64 -0.76 7.35
N THR A 59 -22.69 0.07 6.32
CA THR A 59 -23.12 -0.32 4.98
C THR A 59 -22.00 -0.24 3.95
N ASP A 60 -22.12 -1.03 2.88
CA ASP A 60 -21.19 -1.02 1.74
C ASP A 60 -21.05 0.38 1.11
N LYS A 61 -22.15 1.13 1.02
CA LYS A 61 -22.17 2.49 0.49
C LYS A 61 -21.37 3.47 1.36
N GLU A 62 -21.50 3.37 2.68
CA GLU A 62 -20.74 4.19 3.63
C GLU A 62 -19.24 3.90 3.54
N VAL A 63 -18.86 2.62 3.45
CA VAL A 63 -17.45 2.21 3.31
C VAL A 63 -16.88 2.72 1.99
N LYS A 64 -17.54 2.46 0.87
CA LYS A 64 -17.06 2.90 -0.46
C LYS A 64 -16.93 4.42 -0.55
N TRP A 65 -17.92 5.17 -0.08
CA TRP A 65 -17.82 6.63 -0.04
C TRP A 65 -16.66 7.10 0.84
N THR A 66 -16.50 6.51 2.03
CA THR A 66 -15.37 6.83 2.91
C THR A 66 -14.03 6.50 2.28
N MET A 67 -13.94 5.43 1.48
CA MET A 67 -12.72 5.10 0.76
C MET A 67 -12.34 6.14 -0.28
N GLU A 68 -13.29 6.76 -0.98
CA GLU A 68 -13.01 7.91 -1.85
C GLU A 68 -12.40 9.07 -1.05
N VAL A 69 -12.91 9.31 0.14
CA VAL A 69 -12.42 10.36 1.03
C VAL A 69 -11.00 10.06 1.53
N ILE A 70 -10.73 8.83 1.97
CA ILE A 70 -9.40 8.41 2.41
C ILE A 70 -8.41 8.41 1.24
N CYS A 71 -8.82 7.97 0.03
CA CYS A 71 -8.01 8.00 -1.17
C CYS A 71 -7.49 9.41 -1.48
N TYR A 72 -8.38 10.41 -1.43
CA TYR A 72 -8.01 11.83 -1.55
C TYR A 72 -7.18 12.30 -0.35
N GLY A 73 -7.56 11.92 0.88
CA GLY A 73 -6.82 12.28 2.08
C GLY A 73 -5.36 11.85 2.05
N LEU A 74 -5.03 10.75 1.37
CA LEU A 74 -3.66 10.27 1.16
C LEU A 74 -2.84 11.09 0.17
N THR A 75 -3.47 11.94 -0.66
CA THR A 75 -2.76 12.86 -1.57
C THR A 75 -2.43 14.21 -0.93
N LEU A 76 -3.08 14.53 0.20
CA LEU A 76 -2.89 15.80 0.89
C LEU A 76 -1.43 16.00 1.35
N PRO A 77 -1.02 17.28 1.54
CA PRO A 77 0.15 17.63 2.33
C PRO A 77 0.09 17.00 3.73
N LEU A 78 1.25 16.77 4.34
CA LEU A 78 1.35 16.12 5.66
C LEU A 78 1.12 17.12 6.82
N ASP A 79 0.42 18.22 6.54
CA ASP A 79 0.22 19.35 7.43
C ASP A 79 -0.94 19.04 8.40
N GLY A 80 -0.70 18.15 9.35
CA GLY A 80 -1.67 17.71 10.35
C GLY A 80 -1.83 16.20 10.44
N GLU A 81 -2.98 15.75 10.97
CA GLU A 81 -3.20 14.33 11.30
C GLU A 81 -3.97 13.57 10.23
N THR A 82 -4.55 14.23 9.23
CA THR A 82 -5.46 13.61 8.24
C THR A 82 -4.81 12.45 7.51
N VAL A 83 -3.60 12.63 6.96
CA VAL A 83 -2.88 11.56 6.25
C VAL A 83 -2.52 10.42 7.22
N LYS A 84 -2.12 10.75 8.46
CA LYS A 84 -1.85 9.74 9.50
C LYS A 84 -3.09 8.91 9.77
N TYR A 85 -4.25 9.54 9.98
CA TYR A 85 -5.51 8.84 10.22
C TYR A 85 -5.96 8.02 9.00
N CYS A 86 -5.73 8.50 7.77
CA CYS A 86 -5.95 7.70 6.56
C CYS A 86 -5.14 6.40 6.60
N VAL A 87 -3.85 6.49 6.95
CA VAL A 87 -2.96 5.33 7.07
C VAL A 87 -3.39 4.42 8.21
N ASP A 88 -3.75 4.97 9.38
CA ASP A 88 -4.21 4.18 10.53
C ASP A 88 -5.47 3.38 10.19
N VAL A 89 -6.46 4.02 9.56
CA VAL A 89 -7.72 3.36 9.14
C VAL A 89 -7.44 2.24 8.14
N TYR A 90 -6.67 2.50 7.07
CA TYR A 90 -6.37 1.48 6.07
C TYR A 90 -5.49 0.36 6.61
N THR A 91 -4.52 0.66 7.48
CA THR A 91 -3.68 -0.39 8.09
C THR A 91 -4.46 -1.26 9.08
N ASP A 92 -5.52 -0.76 9.72
CA ASP A 92 -6.46 -1.59 10.49
C ASP A 92 -7.36 -2.43 9.57
N TRP A 93 -7.96 -1.83 8.54
CA TRP A 93 -8.90 -2.52 7.65
C TRP A 93 -8.27 -3.68 6.88
N ILE A 94 -7.00 -3.56 6.43
CA ILE A 94 -6.33 -4.67 5.75
C ILE A 94 -6.14 -5.89 6.66
N MET A 95 -6.16 -5.72 7.98
CA MET A 95 -6.08 -6.84 8.94
C MET A 95 -7.34 -7.70 8.94
N ALA A 96 -8.41 -7.32 8.23
CA ALA A 96 -9.55 -8.20 7.96
C ALA A 96 -9.14 -9.52 7.28
N LEU A 97 -8.04 -9.51 6.51
CA LEU A 97 -7.45 -10.71 5.89
C LEU A 97 -6.56 -11.53 6.83
N VAL A 98 -6.30 -11.06 8.05
CA VAL A 98 -5.43 -11.73 9.03
C VAL A 98 -6.27 -12.18 10.22
N LEU A 99 -6.78 -11.22 11.00
CA LEU A 99 -7.65 -11.44 12.13
C LEU A 99 -8.58 -10.23 12.26
N PRO A 100 -9.85 -10.34 11.81
CA PRO A 100 -10.78 -9.22 11.85
C PRO A 100 -11.07 -8.80 13.30
N LYS A 101 -11.21 -7.49 13.51
CA LYS A 101 -11.58 -6.87 14.79
C LYS A 101 -12.91 -6.15 14.64
N ASP A 102 -13.57 -5.88 15.77
CA ASP A 102 -14.84 -5.15 15.82
C ASP A 102 -14.76 -3.69 15.32
N SER A 103 -13.53 -3.13 15.29
CA SER A 103 -13.25 -1.81 14.71
C SER A 103 -13.42 -1.77 13.19
N ILE A 104 -13.29 -2.93 12.52
CA ILE A 104 -13.33 -3.04 11.07
C ILE A 104 -14.81 -3.09 10.61
N PRO A 105 -15.21 -2.29 9.61
CA PRO A 105 -16.57 -2.30 9.09
C PRO A 105 -17.00 -3.69 8.60
N LEU A 106 -18.23 -4.10 8.93
CA LEU A 106 -18.78 -5.40 8.52
C LEU A 106 -18.70 -5.66 7.00
N PRO A 107 -18.92 -4.68 6.09
CA PRO A 107 -18.71 -4.91 4.65
C PRO A 107 -17.27 -5.33 4.30
N VAL A 108 -16.27 -4.74 4.97
CA VAL A 108 -14.85 -5.09 4.78
C VAL A 108 -14.58 -6.49 5.30
N ILE A 109 -15.16 -6.89 6.43
CA ILE A 109 -15.03 -8.26 6.96
C ILE A 109 -15.69 -9.29 6.03
N LYS A 110 -16.82 -8.96 5.40
CA LYS A 110 -17.56 -9.86 4.50
C LYS A 110 -16.84 -10.09 3.18
N GLU A 111 -16.24 -9.04 2.60
CA GLU A 111 -15.54 -9.11 1.31
C GLU A 111 -14.10 -8.56 1.37
N PRO A 112 -13.23 -9.12 2.24
CA PRO A 112 -11.97 -8.47 2.61
C PRO A 112 -11.00 -8.37 1.42
N ASN A 113 -10.98 -9.36 0.53
CA ASN A 113 -10.12 -9.34 -0.66
C ASN A 113 -10.45 -8.15 -1.58
N LEU A 114 -11.73 -7.87 -1.84
CA LEU A 114 -12.17 -6.78 -2.72
C LEU A 114 -11.78 -5.41 -2.16
N TYR A 115 -12.00 -5.21 -0.86
CA TYR A 115 -11.65 -3.97 -0.18
C TYR A 115 -10.14 -3.76 -0.08
N VAL A 116 -9.38 -4.82 0.27
CA VAL A 116 -7.92 -4.73 0.37
C VAL A 116 -7.27 -4.42 -0.98
N GLN A 117 -7.75 -4.99 -2.08
CA GLN A 117 -7.26 -4.63 -3.42
C GLN A 117 -7.37 -3.13 -3.70
N SER A 118 -8.48 -2.51 -3.31
CA SER A 118 -8.68 -1.06 -3.48
C SER A 118 -7.82 -0.24 -2.52
N ILE A 119 -7.70 -0.67 -1.25
CA ILE A 119 -6.83 -0.03 -0.26
C ILE A 119 -5.38 0.01 -0.72
N LEU A 120 -4.87 -1.10 -1.28
CA LEU A 120 -3.50 -1.19 -1.80
C LEU A 120 -3.24 -0.14 -2.89
N LYS A 121 -4.21 0.07 -3.80
CA LYS A 121 -4.12 1.11 -4.83
C LYS A 121 -4.08 2.51 -4.22
N HIS A 122 -4.95 2.80 -3.27
CA HIS A 122 -4.99 4.11 -2.62
C HIS A 122 -3.72 4.42 -1.83
N LEU A 123 -3.14 3.42 -1.14
CA LEU A 123 -1.92 3.59 -0.36
C LEU A 123 -0.70 4.00 -1.20
N GLN A 124 -0.73 3.83 -2.54
CA GLN A 124 0.32 4.30 -3.43
C GLN A 124 0.54 5.81 -3.32
N ASN A 125 -0.52 6.59 -3.11
CA ASN A 125 -0.47 8.05 -2.96
C ASN A 125 0.45 8.48 -1.81
N LEU A 126 0.62 7.65 -0.78
CA LEU A 126 1.51 7.93 0.34
C LEU A 126 2.99 7.94 -0.08
N PHE A 127 3.37 7.14 -1.08
CA PHE A 127 4.76 6.96 -1.50
C PHE A 127 5.24 8.00 -2.51
N VAL A 128 4.36 8.89 -2.99
CA VAL A 128 4.74 10.01 -3.85
C VAL A 128 5.55 11.04 -3.04
N PRO A 129 6.82 11.33 -3.40
CA PRO A 129 7.67 12.25 -2.64
C PRO A 129 7.05 13.64 -2.42
N ARG A 130 7.10 14.15 -1.18
CA ARG A 130 6.68 15.51 -0.82
C ARG A 130 7.90 16.36 -0.41
N GLN A 131 7.92 17.64 -0.79
CA GLN A 131 9.11 18.49 -0.64
C GLN A 131 9.44 18.88 0.81
N GLU A 132 8.43 19.02 1.69
CA GLU A 132 8.63 19.71 2.99
C GLU A 132 8.53 18.79 4.22
N GLN A 133 8.14 17.53 4.07
CA GLN A 133 7.70 16.67 5.19
C GLN A 133 8.28 15.25 5.16
N GLY A 134 9.56 15.11 4.81
CA GLY A 134 10.20 13.81 4.60
C GLY A 134 10.15 12.86 5.81
N SER A 135 10.39 13.34 7.03
CA SER A 135 10.45 12.49 8.23
C SER A 135 9.09 11.87 8.60
N SER A 136 8.03 12.68 8.60
CA SER A 136 6.65 12.23 8.81
C SER A 136 6.23 11.22 7.73
N GLN A 137 6.55 11.52 6.46
CA GLN A 137 6.26 10.62 5.35
C GLN A 137 6.95 9.27 5.51
N ILE A 138 8.25 9.27 5.81
CA ILE A 138 9.04 8.04 6.04
C ILE A 138 8.39 7.19 7.12
N ARG A 139 8.00 7.79 8.26
CA ARG A 139 7.36 7.06 9.37
C ARG A 139 6.07 6.37 8.92
N LEU A 140 5.22 7.07 8.16
CA LEU A 140 3.95 6.52 7.66
C LEU A 140 4.18 5.44 6.59
N CYS A 141 5.11 5.64 5.66
CA CYS A 141 5.49 4.62 4.68
C CYS A 141 6.01 3.34 5.38
N LEU A 142 6.85 3.48 6.40
CA LEU A 142 7.32 2.33 7.20
C LEU A 142 6.19 1.62 7.93
N GLN A 143 5.19 2.35 8.43
CA GLN A 143 3.99 1.76 9.03
C GLN A 143 3.22 0.91 8.02
N VAL A 144 2.97 1.44 6.82
CA VAL A 144 2.31 0.70 5.73
C VAL A 144 3.11 -0.55 5.37
N LEU A 145 4.43 -0.41 5.15
CA LEU A 145 5.29 -1.54 4.78
C LEU A 145 5.29 -2.65 5.85
N ARG A 146 5.27 -2.29 7.14
CA ARG A 146 5.15 -3.27 8.23
C ARG A 146 3.79 -3.97 8.22
N ALA A 147 2.70 -3.23 8.00
CA ALA A 147 1.36 -3.80 7.95
C ALA A 147 1.18 -4.74 6.74
N ILE A 148 1.74 -4.38 5.59
CA ILE A 148 1.78 -5.22 4.38
C ILE A 148 2.61 -6.49 4.59
N GLN A 149 3.78 -6.37 5.20
CA GLN A 149 4.61 -7.53 5.50
C GLN A 149 3.89 -8.50 6.47
N LYS A 150 3.19 -7.95 7.48
CA LYS A 150 2.36 -8.74 8.39
C LYS A 150 1.21 -9.43 7.65
N LEU A 151 0.47 -8.68 6.82
CA LEU A 151 -0.60 -9.18 5.98
C LEU A 151 -0.15 -10.38 5.13
N ALA A 152 0.97 -10.25 4.43
CA ALA A 152 1.51 -11.30 3.56
C ALA A 152 1.96 -12.55 4.33
N ARG A 153 2.53 -12.38 5.53
CA ARG A 153 2.99 -13.50 6.37
C ARG A 153 1.84 -14.26 7.01
N GLU A 154 0.88 -13.54 7.57
CA GLU A 154 -0.11 -14.10 8.49
C GLU A 154 -1.45 -14.42 7.82
N SER A 155 -1.77 -13.83 6.66
CA SER A 155 -3.03 -14.11 5.99
C SER A 155 -3.08 -15.55 5.45
N SER A 156 -4.17 -16.24 5.74
CA SER A 156 -4.51 -17.57 5.21
C SER A 156 -5.64 -17.53 4.18
N ILE A 157 -6.35 -16.40 4.04
CA ILE A 157 -7.56 -16.25 3.23
C ILE A 157 -7.40 -15.27 2.05
N MET A 158 -6.19 -14.75 1.84
CA MET A 158 -5.89 -13.86 0.73
C MET A 158 -5.98 -14.61 -0.60
N ALA A 159 -6.88 -14.15 -1.46
CA ALA A 159 -7.12 -14.70 -2.79
C ALA A 159 -5.94 -14.40 -3.73
N ARG A 160 -5.83 -15.19 -4.80
CA ARG A 160 -4.77 -15.05 -5.81
C ARG A 160 -4.74 -13.65 -6.41
N GLU A 161 -5.90 -13.10 -6.74
CA GLU A 161 -6.05 -11.76 -7.33
C GLU A 161 -5.55 -10.68 -6.37
N THR A 162 -5.73 -10.86 -5.06
CA THR A 162 -5.24 -9.94 -4.04
C THR A 162 -3.72 -10.00 -3.89
N TRP A 163 -3.14 -11.20 -3.95
CA TRP A 163 -1.67 -11.36 -4.03
C TRP A 163 -1.11 -10.65 -5.26
N GLU A 164 -1.75 -10.82 -6.40
CA GLU A 164 -1.37 -10.18 -7.66
C GLU A 164 -1.41 -8.64 -7.56
N VAL A 165 -2.48 -8.05 -7.01
CA VAL A 165 -2.56 -6.61 -6.74
C VAL A 165 -1.52 -6.15 -5.73
N LEU A 166 -1.22 -6.95 -4.70
CA LEU A 166 -0.18 -6.64 -3.72
C LEU A 166 1.22 -6.59 -4.35
N LEU A 167 1.53 -7.51 -5.27
CA LEU A 167 2.82 -7.49 -5.98
C LEU A 167 2.94 -6.27 -6.89
N LEU A 168 1.86 -5.90 -7.60
CA LEU A 168 1.85 -4.68 -8.43
C LEU A 168 2.02 -3.43 -7.59
N PHE A 169 1.32 -3.34 -6.45
CA PHE A 169 1.49 -2.27 -5.48
C PHE A 169 2.96 -2.12 -5.05
N LEU A 170 3.60 -3.23 -4.66
CA LEU A 170 5.01 -3.20 -4.23
C LEU A 170 5.95 -2.79 -5.36
N LEU A 171 5.71 -3.25 -6.59
CA LEU A 171 6.48 -2.81 -7.75
C LEU A 171 6.30 -1.31 -8.01
N GLN A 172 5.06 -0.81 -7.98
CA GLN A 172 4.73 0.59 -8.22
C GLN A 172 5.37 1.52 -7.18
N ILE A 173 5.27 1.23 -5.88
CA ILE A 173 5.87 2.09 -4.85
C ILE A 173 7.41 2.09 -4.90
N ASN A 174 8.01 0.98 -5.31
CA ASN A 174 9.45 0.93 -5.55
C ASN A 174 9.81 1.78 -6.76
N ASP A 175 9.03 1.73 -7.85
CA ASP A 175 9.28 2.54 -9.04
C ASP A 175 9.16 4.03 -8.78
N ILE A 176 8.11 4.46 -8.07
CA ILE A 176 7.88 5.85 -7.69
C ILE A 176 9.09 6.45 -6.95
N LEU A 177 9.78 5.64 -6.14
CA LEU A 177 10.87 6.11 -5.28
C LEU A 177 12.27 5.83 -5.81
N LEU A 178 12.45 4.75 -6.57
CA LEU A 178 13.76 4.24 -6.98
C LEU A 178 14.02 4.35 -8.48
N ALA A 179 13.03 4.72 -9.30
CA ALA A 179 13.25 4.97 -10.71
C ALA A 179 13.93 6.34 -10.92
N PRO A 180 14.76 6.49 -11.97
CA PRO A 180 15.27 7.80 -12.37
C PRO A 180 14.14 8.75 -12.82
N PRO A 181 14.26 10.08 -12.60
CA PRO A 181 15.39 10.76 -11.96
C PRO A 181 15.34 10.68 -10.42
N THR A 182 16.46 10.32 -9.79
CA THR A 182 16.55 10.25 -8.33
C THR A 182 16.94 11.60 -7.75
N VAL A 183 16.20 12.03 -6.72
CA VAL A 183 16.50 13.23 -5.94
C VAL A 183 17.35 12.82 -4.74
N GLN A 184 18.60 13.30 -4.70
CA GLN A 184 19.50 13.05 -3.57
C GLN A 184 18.94 13.65 -2.27
N GLY A 185 19.11 12.94 -1.16
CA GLY A 185 18.59 13.35 0.16
C GLY A 185 17.06 13.24 0.30
N GLY A 186 16.38 12.59 -0.65
CA GLY A 186 14.94 12.32 -0.59
C GLY A 186 14.57 11.16 0.34
N ILE A 187 13.26 10.92 0.49
CA ILE A 187 12.75 9.79 1.29
C ILE A 187 13.15 8.41 0.73
N ALA A 188 13.50 8.34 -0.56
CA ALA A 188 13.93 7.12 -1.24
C ALA A 188 15.15 6.49 -0.59
N GLU A 189 16.17 7.28 -0.23
CA GLU A 189 17.39 6.78 0.42
C GLU A 189 17.10 6.12 1.77
N ASN A 190 16.17 6.68 2.52
CA ASN A 190 15.78 6.19 3.84
C ASN A 190 14.86 4.96 3.79
N LEU A 191 14.13 4.78 2.68
CA LEU A 191 13.14 3.73 2.51
C LEU A 191 13.64 2.55 1.66
N ALA A 192 14.68 2.74 0.83
CA ALA A 192 15.12 1.78 -0.18
C ALA A 192 15.37 0.37 0.39
N GLU A 193 16.09 0.26 1.51
CA GLU A 193 16.36 -1.05 2.13
C GLU A 193 15.07 -1.76 2.52
N LYS A 194 14.14 -1.04 3.16
CA LYS A 194 12.87 -1.62 3.62
C LYS A 194 11.94 -1.94 2.46
N LEU A 195 11.87 -1.08 1.45
CA LEU A 195 11.03 -1.27 0.26
C LEU A 195 11.42 -2.55 -0.49
N ILE A 196 12.72 -2.70 -0.78
CA ILE A 196 13.21 -3.87 -1.52
C ILE A 196 13.13 -5.13 -0.67
N GLY A 197 13.46 -5.04 0.62
CA GLY A 197 13.34 -6.17 1.54
C GLY A 197 11.90 -6.71 1.61
N VAL A 198 10.91 -5.81 1.72
CA VAL A 198 9.48 -6.20 1.70
C VAL A 198 9.07 -6.73 0.33
N LEU A 199 9.49 -6.10 -0.77
CA LEU A 199 9.20 -6.59 -2.12
C LEU A 199 9.67 -8.03 -2.30
N PHE A 200 10.94 -8.33 -2.04
CA PHE A 200 11.48 -9.67 -2.25
C PHE A 200 10.87 -10.70 -1.30
N GLU A 201 10.66 -10.35 -0.04
CA GLU A 201 10.02 -11.27 0.90
C GLU A 201 8.58 -11.61 0.47
N VAL A 202 7.76 -10.60 0.18
CA VAL A 202 6.36 -10.81 -0.24
C VAL A 202 6.33 -11.56 -1.57
N TRP A 203 7.28 -11.31 -2.48
CA TRP A 203 7.40 -12.05 -3.73
C TRP A 203 7.66 -13.54 -3.50
N LEU A 204 8.59 -13.88 -2.61
CA LEU A 204 8.88 -15.28 -2.26
C LEU A 204 7.70 -15.95 -1.54
N LEU A 205 6.99 -15.22 -0.68
CA LEU A 205 5.74 -15.72 -0.08
C LEU A 205 4.67 -15.97 -1.16
N ALA A 206 4.51 -15.08 -2.13
CA ALA A 206 3.59 -15.29 -3.24
C ALA A 206 3.96 -16.55 -4.06
N CYS A 207 5.26 -16.83 -4.25
CA CYS A 207 5.72 -18.07 -4.90
C CYS A 207 5.21 -19.34 -4.20
N THR A 208 5.14 -19.35 -2.87
CA THR A 208 4.66 -20.53 -2.11
C THR A 208 3.15 -20.62 -2.03
N ARG A 209 2.44 -19.50 -2.23
CA ARG A 209 0.98 -19.43 -2.08
C ARG A 209 0.20 -19.58 -3.38
N CYS A 210 0.56 -18.79 -4.40
CA CYS A 210 -0.19 -18.75 -5.66
C CYS A 210 0.69 -18.84 -6.91
N PHE A 211 2.01 -18.68 -6.75
CA PHE A 211 3.03 -18.67 -7.81
C PHE A 211 2.75 -17.62 -8.92
N PRO A 212 3.38 -16.43 -8.86
CA PRO A 212 3.13 -15.36 -9.82
C PRO A 212 3.34 -15.80 -11.27
N THR A 213 2.46 -15.35 -12.17
CA THR A 213 2.51 -15.74 -13.60
C THR A 213 3.68 -15.07 -14.33
N PRO A 214 4.09 -15.58 -15.51
CA PRO A 214 5.23 -15.04 -16.25
C PRO A 214 5.22 -13.51 -16.49
N PRO A 215 4.08 -12.82 -16.73
CA PRO A 215 4.02 -11.36 -16.84
C PRO A 215 4.56 -10.63 -15.60
N TYR A 216 4.28 -11.12 -14.39
CA TYR A 216 4.75 -10.51 -13.14
C TYR A 216 6.27 -10.61 -13.02
N TRP A 217 6.83 -11.79 -13.28
CA TRP A 217 8.27 -12.00 -13.26
C TRP A 217 9.01 -11.16 -14.29
N LYS A 218 8.47 -11.05 -15.50
CA LYS A 218 9.04 -10.19 -16.53
C LYS A 218 9.04 -8.72 -16.10
N THR A 219 7.89 -8.25 -15.59
CA THR A 219 7.74 -6.89 -15.10
C THR A 219 8.71 -6.59 -13.95
N ALA A 220 8.79 -7.48 -12.95
CA ALA A 220 9.73 -7.33 -11.84
C ALA A 220 11.19 -7.31 -12.30
N LYS A 221 11.57 -8.19 -13.25
CA LYS A 221 12.92 -8.18 -13.82
C LYS A 221 13.26 -6.85 -14.48
N GLU A 222 12.35 -6.31 -15.29
CA GLU A 222 12.52 -5.03 -15.98
C GLU A 222 12.64 -3.87 -14.97
N MET A 223 11.75 -3.81 -13.98
CA MET A 223 11.74 -2.73 -12.98
C MET A 223 12.94 -2.79 -12.03
N VAL A 224 13.24 -3.96 -11.46
CA VAL A 224 14.41 -4.13 -10.58
C VAL A 224 15.71 -3.79 -11.32
N ALA A 225 15.80 -4.08 -12.62
CA ALA A 225 16.97 -3.69 -13.42
C ALA A 225 17.17 -2.17 -13.49
N ASN A 226 16.10 -1.38 -13.46
CA ASN A 226 16.13 0.08 -13.47
C ASN A 226 16.55 0.66 -12.11
N TRP A 227 16.30 -0.06 -11.01
CA TRP A 227 16.61 0.41 -9.65
C TRP A 227 18.02 0.03 -9.17
N ARG A 228 18.79 -0.77 -9.93
CA ARG A 228 20.12 -1.31 -9.53
C ARG A 228 21.16 -0.28 -9.13
N HIS A 229 20.95 0.99 -9.48
CA HIS A 229 21.82 2.09 -9.07
C HIS A 229 21.69 2.43 -7.57
N HIS A 230 20.64 1.93 -6.89
CA HIS A 230 20.52 1.96 -5.43
C HIS A 230 21.24 0.76 -4.78
N PRO A 231 22.23 0.98 -3.89
CA PRO A 231 22.97 -0.11 -3.23
C PRO A 231 22.07 -1.12 -2.50
N ALA A 232 21.00 -0.63 -1.87
CA ALA A 232 20.01 -1.45 -1.18
C ALA A 232 19.42 -2.58 -2.05
N VAL A 233 19.26 -2.35 -3.37
CA VAL A 233 18.75 -3.37 -4.30
C VAL A 233 19.71 -4.55 -4.39
N VAL A 234 21.00 -4.25 -4.55
CA VAL A 234 22.06 -5.26 -4.69
C VAL A 234 22.24 -6.02 -3.38
N GLU A 235 22.27 -5.31 -2.25
CA GLU A 235 22.46 -5.90 -0.93
C GLU A 235 21.30 -6.84 -0.54
N GLN A 236 20.05 -6.40 -0.72
CA GLN A 236 18.88 -7.22 -0.41
C GLN A 236 18.80 -8.44 -1.35
N TRP A 237 19.13 -8.27 -2.63
CA TRP A 237 19.19 -9.40 -3.57
C TRP A 237 20.26 -10.43 -3.16
N SER A 238 21.41 -9.95 -2.68
CA SER A 238 22.45 -10.83 -2.15
C SER A 238 21.99 -11.59 -0.91
N LYS A 239 21.31 -10.92 0.04
CA LYS A 239 20.74 -11.57 1.25
C LYS A 239 19.75 -12.69 0.86
N VAL A 240 18.85 -12.41 -0.09
CA VAL A 240 17.88 -13.38 -0.59
C VAL A 240 18.56 -14.55 -1.28
N THR A 241 19.54 -14.29 -2.16
CA THR A 241 20.27 -15.35 -2.86
C THR A 241 21.00 -16.24 -1.86
N CYS A 242 21.73 -15.66 -0.91
CA CYS A 242 22.38 -16.41 0.16
C CYS A 242 21.39 -17.29 0.93
N ALA A 243 20.24 -16.74 1.37
CA ALA A 243 19.23 -17.50 2.11
C ALA A 243 18.62 -18.66 1.29
N LEU A 244 18.48 -18.51 -0.03
CA LEU A 244 17.98 -19.56 -0.91
C LEU A 244 19.04 -20.64 -1.22
N THR A 245 20.33 -20.29 -1.17
CA THR A 245 21.43 -21.21 -1.49
C THR A 245 22.14 -21.81 -0.29
N SER A 246 21.95 -21.24 0.91
CA SER A 246 22.47 -21.80 2.16
C SER A 246 21.75 -23.13 2.42
N ARG A 247 22.46 -24.22 2.18
CA ARG A 247 22.00 -25.60 2.41
C ARG A 247 22.36 -26.06 3.81
#